data_AF-A0A916EM67-F1
#
_entry.id   AF-A0A916EM67-F1
#
_cell.length_a   1.000
_cell.length_b   1.000
_cell.length_c   1.000
_cell.angle_alpha   90.00
_cell.angle_beta   90.00
_cell.angle_gamma   90.00
#
_symmetry.space_group_name_H-M   'P 1'
#
loop_
_entity.id
_entity.type
_entity.pdbx_description
1 polymer ?
#
loop_
_entity_poly.entity_id
_entity_poly.type
_entity_poly.pdbx_seq_one_letter_code
_entity_poly.pdbx_strand_id
1 'polypeptide(L)'
;MSTNLVNLWKAKSELTVGEITRYRIYFDPRKLGISTAWPPNSLMLKVKNTTPFIYRGAILAGPFNISATCVETSSCFNIPKQPTELIVPQIKAGIKCGETWKISLSIPDEREEWIGDWTIEILSDIIFTCNRVQYEISLFSVIGDGTLITDEVKIANIKNTYKDDFTLIEIFSPTITYEYFKPKDVFYLPDLTTINNVNREIEDTQDTKRSVHLVVLTHGIHGSMLDELYLREVIEEKCKHKLEHEVVVYMSDVNHSVTEDGIEKCGKRLAESILEYIGWPWISSNSTSSSVSKDVAKGPLISQISFIGHSLGGLINIFLIGYLNSVTNGIFFKEVEPVHYIAIASPLLGSTDLAWYIKIGMEWGALGQTGKDLALVPRSKVEQHSASGVLKEQDPPTVDSFNEEPLLLSLSRPNSSSHIALKLFKNRTLYANTSNDITVSLRTSSLFFISHNDEDFIKDQYNTTIFDHFKHLLNAINPPATTKEYLTRSFSDKSPILHDKLYTPNDIPPIASDEEEDEDLFIEEQMARFWHEDMTWRKVLVSLEGEAHTHVIVRRKWINAAGWQVIDHLLNNHEF
;
A
#
# COMPACT_ATOMS: atom_id res chain seq x y z
N MET A 1 20.26 38.01 10.13
CA MET A 1 21.04 38.01 8.88
C MET A 1 20.11 37.52 7.78
N SER A 2 19.99 38.26 6.69
CA SER A 2 19.11 37.92 5.57
C SER A 2 19.87 36.98 4.64
N THR A 3 19.68 35.66 4.75
CA THR A 3 20.25 34.71 3.78
C THR A 3 19.71 35.03 2.38
N ASN A 4 20.58 35.47 1.48
CA ASN A 4 20.26 35.66 0.07
C ASN A 4 20.19 34.28 -0.63
N LEU A 5 19.14 34.07 -1.41
CA LEU A 5 18.84 32.81 -2.08
C LEU A 5 18.73 33.01 -3.58
N VAL A 6 19.56 32.29 -4.33
CA VAL A 6 19.50 32.27 -5.80
C VAL A 6 18.81 31.00 -6.25
N ASN A 7 17.75 31.10 -7.05
CA ASN A 7 17.04 29.94 -7.59
C ASN A 7 17.97 29.16 -8.52
N LEU A 8 18.06 27.84 -8.32
CA LEU A 8 18.76 26.94 -9.23
C LEU A 8 17.77 26.12 -10.06
N TRP A 9 16.71 25.66 -9.43
CA TRP A 9 15.71 24.76 -10.02
C TRP A 9 14.39 24.85 -9.27
N LYS A 10 13.28 24.60 -9.98
CA LYS A 10 11.94 24.65 -9.43
C LYS A 10 11.00 23.68 -10.16
N ALA A 11 10.12 23.02 -9.42
CA ALA A 11 8.99 22.28 -9.96
C ALA A 11 7.69 22.70 -9.27
N LYS A 12 6.60 22.75 -10.02
CA LYS A 12 5.23 22.85 -9.54
C LYS A 12 4.44 21.69 -10.10
N SER A 13 3.69 21.00 -9.26
CA SER A 13 2.82 19.90 -9.69
C SER A 13 1.65 19.73 -8.73
N GLU A 14 0.83 18.73 -9.01
CA GLU A 14 -0.31 18.35 -8.19
C GLU A 14 -0.50 16.84 -8.17
N LEU A 15 -0.98 16.32 -7.04
CA LEU A 15 -1.19 14.89 -6.79
C LEU A 15 -2.62 14.63 -6.34
N THR A 16 -3.17 13.47 -6.66
CA THR A 16 -4.40 12.93 -6.05
C THR A 16 -4.10 11.74 -5.13
N VAL A 17 -5.14 11.09 -4.61
CA VAL A 17 -5.04 9.86 -3.82
C VAL A 17 -4.13 8.84 -4.50
N GLY A 18 -3.23 8.21 -3.74
CA GLY A 18 -2.33 7.19 -4.26
C GLY A 18 -1.23 7.67 -5.21
N GLU A 19 -1.10 8.98 -5.49
CA GLU A 19 -0.08 9.49 -6.41
C GLU A 19 1.21 9.94 -5.68
N ILE A 20 2.33 9.71 -6.36
CA ILE A 20 3.69 10.13 -5.98
C ILE A 20 4.40 10.72 -7.18
N THR A 21 5.27 11.69 -6.92
CA THR A 21 6.23 12.20 -7.91
C THR A 21 7.63 12.08 -7.35
N ARG A 22 8.56 11.64 -8.20
CA ARG A 22 9.97 11.46 -7.83
C ARG A 22 10.84 12.34 -8.72
N TYR A 23 11.71 13.11 -8.09
CA TYR A 23 12.70 13.96 -8.75
C TYR A 23 14.08 13.49 -8.33
N ARG A 24 14.97 13.21 -9.29
CA ARG A 24 16.39 13.04 -9.02
C ARG A 24 17.10 14.31 -9.46
N ILE A 25 17.79 14.99 -8.55
CA ILE A 25 18.50 16.22 -8.85
C ILE A 25 20.00 15.97 -8.74
N TYR A 26 20.68 16.22 -9.85
CA TYR A 26 22.13 16.24 -9.91
C TYR A 26 22.62 17.67 -9.88
N PHE A 27 23.56 17.94 -8.98
CA PHE A 27 24.22 19.23 -8.82
C PHE A 27 25.71 19.08 -9.13
N ASP A 28 26.16 19.71 -10.22
CA ASP A 28 27.56 19.78 -10.57
C ASP A 28 28.08 21.21 -10.37
N PRO A 29 28.80 21.49 -9.27
CA PRO A 29 29.34 22.81 -9.01
C PRO A 29 30.40 23.24 -10.02
N ARG A 30 31.02 22.33 -10.78
CA ARG A 30 32.13 22.64 -11.70
C ARG A 30 31.67 23.29 -13.00
N LYS A 31 30.37 23.20 -13.32
CA LYS A 31 29.78 23.80 -14.53
C LYS A 31 29.79 25.33 -14.51
N LEU A 32 30.05 25.94 -13.36
CA LEU A 32 30.34 27.38 -13.25
C LEU A 32 31.79 27.57 -12.80
N GLY A 33 32.47 28.56 -13.40
CA GLY A 33 33.81 28.95 -12.98
C GLY A 33 33.82 29.49 -11.54
N ILE A 34 34.98 29.40 -10.88
CA ILE A 34 35.18 29.87 -9.50
C ILE A 34 34.82 31.36 -9.39
N SER A 35 34.00 31.70 -8.40
CA SER A 35 33.65 33.09 -8.06
C SER A 35 33.65 33.27 -6.55
N THR A 36 33.52 34.52 -6.09
CA THR A 36 33.40 34.84 -4.66
C THR A 36 32.17 34.22 -3.99
N ALA A 37 31.16 33.82 -4.76
CA ALA A 37 29.93 33.21 -4.27
C ALA A 37 29.69 31.79 -4.80
N TRP A 38 30.68 31.19 -5.48
CA TRP A 38 30.56 29.88 -6.10
C TRP A 38 31.83 29.04 -5.96
N PRO A 39 31.74 27.76 -5.52
CA PRO A 39 30.52 27.04 -5.14
C PRO A 39 29.94 27.51 -3.81
N PRO A 40 28.61 27.41 -3.60
CA PRO A 40 28.00 27.75 -2.32
C PRO A 40 28.42 26.76 -1.24
N ASN A 41 28.35 27.17 0.02
CA ASN A 41 28.63 26.29 1.16
C ASN A 41 27.47 25.32 1.43
N SER A 42 26.26 25.69 1.03
CA SER A 42 25.09 24.82 1.15
C SER A 42 24.04 25.17 0.10
N LEU A 43 23.18 24.21 -0.16
CA LEU A 43 21.94 24.40 -0.89
C LEU A 43 20.76 24.40 0.06
N MET A 44 19.67 25.04 -0.34
CA MET A 44 18.42 25.01 0.39
C MET A 44 17.33 24.41 -0.49
N LEU A 45 16.77 23.27 -0.06
CA LEU A 45 15.56 22.72 -0.65
C LEU A 45 14.35 23.27 0.09
N LYS A 46 13.33 23.71 -0.65
CA LYS A 46 12.02 24.07 -0.12
C LYS A 46 10.95 23.22 -0.77
N VAL A 47 10.11 22.60 0.04
CA VAL A 47 8.88 21.93 -0.40
C VAL A 47 7.70 22.66 0.21
N LYS A 48 6.84 23.20 -0.62
CA LYS A 48 5.67 23.97 -0.20
C LYS A 48 4.41 23.28 -0.69
N ASN A 49 3.48 23.04 0.22
CA ASN A 49 2.11 22.73 -0.17
C ASN A 49 1.44 24.05 -0.59
N THR A 50 1.13 24.21 -1.88
CA THR A 50 0.55 25.43 -2.43
C THR A 50 -0.97 25.42 -2.45
N THR A 51 -1.58 24.33 -2.02
CA THR A 51 -3.03 24.24 -1.83
C THR A 51 -3.54 25.39 -0.96
N PRO A 52 -4.66 26.05 -1.31
CA PRO A 52 -5.17 27.17 -0.54
C PRO A 52 -5.39 26.83 0.94
N PHE A 53 -5.06 27.78 1.82
CA PHE A 53 -5.11 27.61 3.28
C PHE A 53 -6.50 27.18 3.80
N ILE A 54 -7.58 27.58 3.12
CA ILE A 54 -8.96 27.25 3.49
C ILE A 54 -9.21 25.73 3.55
N TYR A 55 -8.46 24.94 2.77
CA TYR A 55 -8.60 23.48 2.74
C TYR A 55 -8.02 22.77 3.98
N ARG A 56 -7.30 23.48 4.87
CA ARG A 56 -6.81 22.89 6.14
C ARG A 56 -7.94 22.37 7.04
N GLY A 57 -9.11 22.99 6.98
CA GLY A 57 -10.28 22.59 7.77
C GLY A 57 -11.12 21.49 7.12
N ALA A 58 -10.83 21.13 5.87
CA ALA A 58 -11.69 20.27 5.05
C ALA A 58 -11.28 18.78 5.13
N ILE A 59 -11.07 18.25 6.33
CA ILE A 59 -10.49 16.92 6.58
C ILE A 59 -11.24 15.79 5.84
N LEU A 60 -12.57 15.86 5.78
CA LEU A 60 -13.41 14.87 5.07
C LEU A 60 -13.37 15.01 3.54
N ALA A 61 -13.07 16.20 3.01
CA ALA A 61 -12.76 16.38 1.59
C ALA A 61 -11.33 15.96 1.24
N GLY A 62 -10.58 15.52 2.26
CA GLY A 62 -9.23 14.99 2.25
C GLY A 62 -8.40 15.68 3.34
N PRO A 63 -7.40 15.05 3.97
CA PRO A 63 -6.26 15.84 4.38
C PRO A 63 -5.53 16.26 3.09
N PHE A 64 -5.68 17.50 2.66
CA PHE A 64 -4.93 18.10 1.53
C PHE A 64 -3.47 18.36 1.92
N ASN A 65 -2.86 17.38 2.58
CA ASN A 65 -1.47 17.39 3.01
C ASN A 65 -0.64 16.64 1.97
N ILE A 66 0.66 16.94 1.99
CA ILE A 66 1.67 16.16 1.26
C ILE A 66 2.72 15.69 2.25
N SER A 67 3.30 14.55 1.97
CA SER A 67 4.51 14.08 2.64
C SER A 67 5.68 14.19 1.68
N ALA A 68 6.86 14.50 2.20
CA ALA A 68 8.06 14.68 1.38
C ALA A 68 9.29 14.03 2.00
N THR A 69 10.12 13.43 1.15
CA THR A 69 11.43 12.85 1.51
C THR A 69 12.52 13.46 0.64
N CYS A 70 13.73 13.58 1.18
CA CYS A 70 14.93 13.98 0.46
C CYS A 70 16.10 13.16 1.00
N VAL A 71 16.72 12.37 0.13
CA VAL A 71 17.82 11.47 0.47
C VAL A 71 18.87 11.48 -0.63
N GLU A 72 20.12 11.14 -0.28
CA GLU A 72 21.13 10.86 -1.29
C GLU A 72 20.73 9.61 -2.09
N THR A 73 20.84 9.65 -3.41
CA THR A 73 20.27 8.60 -4.27
C THR A 73 20.90 7.24 -4.05
N SER A 74 22.20 7.20 -3.72
CA SER A 74 22.91 5.97 -3.32
C SER A 74 22.28 5.27 -2.09
N SER A 75 21.53 6.00 -1.27
CA SER A 75 20.91 5.52 -0.04
C SER A 75 19.42 5.18 -0.20
N CYS A 76 18.83 5.36 -1.40
CA CYS A 76 17.39 5.13 -1.64
C CYS A 76 16.94 3.66 -1.50
N PHE A 77 17.84 2.72 -1.74
CA PHE A 77 17.51 1.29 -1.87
C PHE A 77 18.20 0.41 -0.82
N ASN A 78 19.19 0.94 -0.10
CA ASN A 78 19.86 0.21 0.96
C ASN A 78 19.19 0.51 2.29
N ILE A 79 18.44 -0.47 2.78
CA ILE A 79 17.95 -0.44 4.15
C ILE A 79 19.12 -0.81 5.06
N PRO A 80 19.45 0.05 6.03
CA PRO A 80 20.47 -0.25 7.02
C PRO A 80 20.13 -1.57 7.71
N LYS A 81 21.03 -2.56 7.63
CA LYS A 81 20.84 -3.82 8.37
C LYS A 81 21.30 -3.71 9.81
N GLN A 82 22.09 -2.66 10.09
CA GLN A 82 22.59 -2.34 11.42
C GLN A 82 22.43 -0.85 11.73
N PRO A 83 22.28 -0.46 13.01
CA PRO A 83 22.22 0.95 13.42
C PRO A 83 23.42 1.79 12.99
N THR A 84 24.59 1.17 12.80
CA THR A 84 25.83 1.83 12.36
C THR A 84 25.82 2.24 10.89
N GLU A 85 24.97 1.59 10.08
CA GLU A 85 24.76 1.90 8.65
C GLU A 85 23.64 2.92 8.44
N LEU A 86 23.00 3.37 9.54
CA LEU A 86 21.79 4.17 9.49
C LEU A 86 22.06 5.61 9.03
N ILE A 87 21.74 5.88 7.78
CA ILE A 87 21.58 7.23 7.26
C ILE A 87 20.18 7.70 7.63
N VAL A 88 20.08 8.76 8.44
CA VAL A 88 18.78 9.35 8.79
C VAL A 88 18.28 10.16 7.59
N PRO A 89 17.20 9.72 6.94
CA PRO A 89 16.63 10.44 5.80
C PRO A 89 16.04 11.77 6.26
N GLN A 90 16.12 12.78 5.39
CA GLN A 90 15.41 14.04 5.65
C GLN A 90 13.97 13.85 5.21
N ILE A 91 13.03 13.86 6.14
CA ILE A 91 11.62 13.56 5.90
C ILE A 91 10.73 14.57 6.62
N LYS A 92 9.62 14.92 5.97
CA LYS A 92 8.50 15.56 6.63
C LYS A 92 7.18 15.00 6.14
N ALA A 93 6.46 14.33 7.04
CA ALA A 93 5.09 13.92 6.81
C ALA A 93 4.11 15.06 7.11
N GLY A 94 2.95 15.05 6.46
CA GLY A 94 1.83 15.93 6.79
C GLY A 94 2.08 17.43 6.59
N ILE A 95 2.82 17.82 5.55
CA ILE A 95 3.01 19.23 5.17
C ILE A 95 1.65 19.83 4.80
N LYS A 96 1.14 20.71 5.67
CA LYS A 96 -0.24 21.25 5.59
C LYS A 96 -0.38 22.29 4.50
N CYS A 97 -1.60 22.57 4.04
CA CYS A 97 -1.87 23.59 3.01
C CYS A 97 -1.19 24.93 3.34
N GLY A 98 -0.39 25.48 2.43
CA GLY A 98 0.37 26.73 2.65
C GLY A 98 1.63 26.59 3.52
N GLU A 99 1.90 25.43 4.13
CA GLU A 99 3.13 25.16 4.88
C GLU A 99 4.31 24.98 3.92
N THR A 100 5.51 25.35 4.39
CA THR A 100 6.77 25.13 3.67
C THR A 100 7.74 24.38 4.56
N TRP A 101 8.18 23.21 4.10
CA TRP A 101 9.32 22.50 4.63
C TRP A 101 10.61 23.04 3.99
N LYS A 102 11.66 23.20 4.80
CA LYS A 102 12.96 23.69 4.35
C LYS A 102 14.03 22.74 4.84
N ILE A 103 15.00 22.47 3.98
CA ILE A 103 16.12 21.59 4.27
C ILE A 103 17.40 22.23 3.77
N SER A 104 18.48 22.09 4.53
CA SER A 104 19.82 22.46 4.07
C SER A 104 20.53 21.20 3.57
N LEU A 105 21.03 21.24 2.34
CA LEU A 105 21.89 20.20 1.78
C LEU A 105 23.33 20.71 1.87
N SER A 106 24.17 20.00 2.60
CA SER A 106 25.57 20.37 2.77
C SER A 106 26.38 20.04 1.53
N ILE A 107 27.34 20.90 1.21
CA ILE A 107 28.34 20.66 0.17
C ILE A 107 29.68 20.42 0.87
N PRO A 108 30.40 19.33 0.59
CA PRO A 108 31.69 19.05 1.19
C PRO A 108 32.74 20.12 0.86
N ASP A 109 33.73 20.24 1.74
CA ASP A 109 34.88 21.13 1.52
C ASP A 109 35.86 20.58 0.48
N GLU A 110 35.92 19.26 0.32
CA GLU A 110 36.71 18.56 -0.72
C GLU A 110 35.88 18.48 -2.03
N ARG A 111 36.17 19.37 -2.99
CA ARG A 111 35.29 19.67 -4.13
C ARG A 111 35.78 19.19 -5.49
N GLU A 112 36.95 18.55 -5.58
CA GLU A 112 37.58 18.27 -6.89
C GLU A 112 36.74 17.32 -7.76
N GLU A 113 36.12 16.31 -7.16
CA GLU A 113 35.30 15.32 -7.89
C GLU A 113 33.84 15.23 -7.40
N TRP A 114 33.47 16.00 -6.37
CA TRP A 114 32.16 15.86 -5.75
C TRP A 114 31.02 16.42 -6.62
N ILE A 115 29.95 15.63 -6.71
CA ILE A 115 28.66 16.01 -7.27
C ILE A 115 27.57 15.72 -6.24
N GLY A 116 26.57 16.58 -6.17
CA GLY A 116 25.36 16.32 -5.40
C GLY A 116 24.40 15.44 -6.20
N ASP A 117 23.86 14.39 -5.58
CA ASP A 117 22.86 13.50 -6.20
C ASP A 117 21.79 13.14 -5.17
N TRP A 118 20.61 13.75 -5.31
CA TRP A 118 19.51 13.58 -4.36
C TRP A 118 18.24 13.13 -5.04
N THR A 119 17.55 12.20 -4.40
CA THR A 119 16.19 11.81 -4.75
C THR A 119 15.21 12.47 -3.79
N ILE A 120 14.23 13.16 -4.36
CA ILE A 120 13.17 13.85 -3.66
C ILE A 120 11.84 13.22 -4.07
N GLU A 121 11.06 12.76 -3.09
CA GLU A 121 9.75 12.19 -3.33
C GLU A 121 8.69 13.04 -2.67
N ILE A 122 7.63 13.36 -3.42
CA ILE A 122 6.43 14.03 -2.90
C ILE A 122 5.25 13.08 -3.06
N LEU A 123 4.57 12.83 -1.96
CA LEU A 123 3.45 11.90 -1.85
C LEU A 123 2.19 12.66 -1.45
N SER A 124 1.05 12.24 -2.00
CA SER A 124 -0.25 12.67 -1.52
C SER A 124 -0.62 11.96 -0.22
N ASP A 125 -1.20 12.70 0.72
CA ASP A 125 -1.82 12.13 1.93
C ASP A 125 -3.34 12.03 1.79
N ILE A 126 -3.92 12.36 0.63
CA ILE A 126 -5.37 12.26 0.37
C ILE A 126 -5.82 10.80 0.38
N ILE A 127 -6.94 10.51 1.06
CA ILE A 127 -7.47 9.15 1.24
C ILE A 127 -8.98 8.99 0.98
N PHE A 128 -9.77 10.07 1.12
CA PHE A 128 -11.25 10.00 1.06
C PHE A 128 -11.85 10.49 -0.26
N THR A 129 -11.06 11.17 -1.08
CA THR A 129 -11.53 11.76 -2.33
C THR A 129 -10.46 11.67 -3.41
N CYS A 130 -10.84 11.92 -4.66
CA CYS A 130 -9.89 12.07 -5.77
C CYS A 130 -9.52 13.54 -6.02
N ASN A 131 -9.71 14.42 -5.03
CA ASN A 131 -9.29 15.82 -5.14
C ASN A 131 -7.77 15.92 -5.30
N ARG A 132 -7.29 17.05 -5.83
CA ARG A 132 -5.86 17.27 -6.06
C ARG A 132 -5.25 18.21 -5.04
N VAL A 133 -4.10 17.83 -4.49
CA VAL A 133 -3.23 18.65 -3.65
C VAL A 133 -2.10 19.22 -4.49
N GLN A 134 -1.90 20.54 -4.40
CA GLN A 134 -0.91 21.25 -5.18
C GLN A 134 0.35 21.48 -4.36
N TYR A 135 1.52 21.38 -5.01
CA TYR A 135 2.79 21.63 -4.36
C TYR A 135 3.81 22.32 -5.27
N GLU A 136 4.82 22.89 -4.64
CA GLU A 136 5.99 23.50 -5.27
C GLU A 136 7.26 23.01 -4.57
N ILE A 137 8.26 22.58 -5.35
CA ILE A 137 9.61 22.28 -4.88
C ILE A 137 10.55 23.33 -5.49
N SER A 138 11.51 23.82 -4.71
CA SER A 138 12.51 24.75 -5.21
C SER A 138 13.85 24.50 -4.54
N LEU A 139 14.91 24.46 -5.35
CA LEU A 139 16.28 24.34 -4.90
C LEU A 139 17.00 25.67 -5.09
N PHE A 140 17.65 26.13 -4.04
CA PHE A 140 18.36 27.40 -3.99
C PHE A 140 19.84 27.19 -3.65
N SER A 141 20.69 28.02 -4.24
CA SER A 141 22.03 28.28 -3.73
C SER A 141 21.93 29.26 -2.55
N VAL A 142 22.61 28.95 -1.44
CA VAL A 142 22.75 29.87 -0.31
C VAL A 142 24.04 30.65 -0.47
N ILE A 143 23.92 31.95 -0.66
CA ILE A 143 25.06 32.86 -0.88
C ILE A 143 25.26 33.78 0.32
N GLY A 144 26.52 34.18 0.54
CA GLY A 144 26.91 35.04 1.66
C GLY A 144 26.47 36.49 1.50
N ASP A 145 26.31 37.19 2.62
CA ASP A 145 26.06 38.63 2.65
C ASP A 145 27.19 39.38 1.92
N GLY A 146 26.84 40.30 1.00
CA GLY A 146 27.82 41.06 0.20
C GLY A 146 28.18 40.48 -1.17
N THR A 147 27.54 39.37 -1.57
CA THR A 147 27.65 38.81 -2.93
C THR A 147 27.22 39.84 -3.99
N LEU A 148 27.98 39.95 -5.10
CA LEU A 148 27.66 40.88 -6.18
C LEU A 148 26.47 40.38 -7.00
N ILE A 149 25.63 41.31 -7.49
CA ILE A 149 24.53 40.99 -8.43
C ILE A 149 25.06 40.24 -9.67
N THR A 150 26.28 40.56 -10.11
CA THR A 150 26.93 39.86 -11.22
C THR A 150 27.15 38.38 -10.95
N ASP A 151 27.35 37.98 -9.70
CA ASP A 151 27.50 36.58 -9.34
C ASP A 151 26.15 35.86 -9.29
N GLU A 152 25.09 36.52 -8.80
CA GLU A 152 23.72 35.98 -8.87
C GLU A 152 23.29 35.73 -10.32
N VAL A 153 23.56 36.68 -11.22
CA VAL A 153 23.26 36.55 -12.66
C VAL A 153 24.05 35.42 -13.29
N LYS A 154 25.32 35.20 -12.90
CA LYS A 154 26.11 34.06 -13.39
C LYS A 154 25.55 32.72 -12.93
N ILE A 155 25.04 32.64 -11.70
CA ILE A 155 24.48 31.42 -11.12
C ILE A 155 23.15 31.05 -11.79
N ALA A 156 22.26 32.02 -11.94
CA ALA A 156 20.93 31.86 -12.53
C ALA A 156 20.86 32.44 -13.96
N ASN A 157 21.71 31.95 -14.87
CA ASN A 157 21.87 32.50 -16.21
C ASN A 157 21.12 31.75 -17.33
N ILE A 158 20.48 30.63 -17.03
CA ILE A 158 19.66 29.89 -18.00
C ILE A 158 18.19 29.98 -17.62
N LYS A 159 17.32 29.73 -18.60
CA LYS A 159 15.90 29.50 -18.34
C LYS A 159 15.39 28.42 -19.28
N ASN A 160 15.38 27.19 -18.79
CA ASN A 160 14.77 26.07 -19.49
C ASN A 160 13.49 25.67 -18.79
N THR A 161 12.47 25.32 -19.56
CA THR A 161 11.16 24.94 -19.03
C THR A 161 10.71 23.62 -19.63
N TYR A 162 10.30 22.70 -18.76
CA TYR A 162 9.53 21.53 -19.12
C TYR A 162 8.10 21.72 -18.63
N LYS A 163 7.13 21.31 -19.44
CA LYS A 163 5.71 21.38 -19.08
C LYS A 163 4.97 20.16 -19.60
N ASP A 164 4.16 19.57 -18.73
CA ASP A 164 3.07 18.66 -19.09
C ASP A 164 1.74 19.17 -18.53
N ASP A 165 0.69 18.34 -18.58
CA ASP A 165 -0.66 18.71 -18.15
C ASP A 165 -0.74 19.16 -16.69
N PHE A 166 0.10 18.61 -15.82
CA PHE A 166 0.03 18.83 -14.37
C PHE A 166 1.30 19.46 -13.79
N THR A 167 2.40 19.45 -14.53
CA THR A 167 3.73 19.75 -14.02
C THR A 167 4.43 20.82 -14.83
N LEU A 168 5.00 21.80 -14.13
CA LEU A 168 5.89 22.82 -14.68
C LEU A 168 7.22 22.74 -13.96
N ILE A 169 8.31 22.51 -14.71
CA ILE A 169 9.67 22.48 -14.18
C ILE A 169 10.48 23.60 -14.86
N GLU A 170 11.14 24.42 -14.05
CA GLU A 170 11.98 25.53 -14.48
C GLU A 170 13.40 25.31 -13.96
N ILE A 171 14.38 25.37 -14.87
CA ILE A 171 15.82 25.32 -14.54
C ILE A 171 16.39 26.72 -14.73
N PHE A 172 17.08 27.21 -13.69
CA PHE A 172 17.68 28.55 -13.69
C PHE A 172 19.21 28.49 -13.79
N SER A 173 19.84 27.37 -13.41
CA SER A 173 21.30 27.22 -13.39
C SER A 173 21.78 26.02 -14.23
N PRO A 174 22.87 26.16 -15.00
CA PRO A 174 23.46 25.06 -15.78
C PRO A 174 24.08 23.97 -14.89
N THR A 175 24.27 24.26 -13.60
CA THR A 175 24.79 23.34 -12.59
C THR A 175 23.80 22.25 -12.21
N ILE A 176 22.53 22.39 -12.61
CA ILE A 176 21.48 21.42 -12.34
C ILE A 176 21.15 20.59 -13.58
N THR A 177 21.12 19.28 -13.39
CA THR A 177 20.42 18.33 -14.26
C THR A 177 19.43 17.54 -13.41
N TYR A 178 18.35 17.05 -14.01
CA TYR A 178 17.33 16.33 -13.25
C TYR A 178 16.68 15.20 -14.06
N GLU A 179 16.17 14.21 -13.33
CA GLU A 179 15.20 13.22 -13.82
C GLU A 179 13.86 13.46 -13.12
N TYR A 180 12.76 13.28 -13.85
CA TYR A 180 11.41 13.45 -13.33
C TYR A 180 10.57 12.23 -13.67
N PHE A 181 10.03 11.59 -12.64
CA PHE A 181 9.14 10.45 -12.73
C PHE A 181 7.75 10.86 -12.25
N LYS A 182 6.77 10.75 -13.15
CA LYS A 182 5.35 11.01 -12.89
C LYS A 182 4.74 9.82 -12.13
N PRO A 183 3.53 9.95 -11.56
CA PRO A 183 2.87 8.84 -10.87
C PRO A 183 2.83 7.55 -11.69
N LYS A 184 2.46 7.65 -12.98
CA LYS A 184 2.42 6.51 -13.91
C LYS A 184 3.78 5.87 -14.21
N ASP A 185 4.87 6.63 -14.08
CA ASP A 185 6.22 6.13 -14.32
C ASP A 185 6.72 5.37 -13.08
N VAL A 186 6.34 5.84 -11.88
CA VAL A 186 6.64 5.15 -10.61
C VAL A 186 5.83 3.85 -10.48
N PHE A 187 4.55 3.89 -10.85
CA PHE A 187 3.69 2.72 -10.80
C PHE A 187 3.64 1.94 -12.11
N TYR A 188 4.61 2.14 -13.02
CA TYR A 188 4.62 1.53 -14.35
C TYR A 188 4.36 0.03 -14.26
N LEU A 189 3.36 -0.43 -15.01
CA LEU A 189 2.99 -1.83 -15.10
C LEU A 189 3.37 -2.31 -16.51
N PRO A 190 4.23 -3.36 -16.63
CA PRO A 190 4.74 -3.77 -17.92
C PRO A 190 3.66 -4.41 -18.79
N ASP A 191 3.81 -4.30 -20.10
CA ASP A 191 2.95 -5.00 -21.07
C ASP A 191 3.35 -6.47 -21.16
N LEU A 192 2.45 -7.35 -20.72
CA LEU A 192 2.66 -8.79 -20.69
C LEU A 192 2.88 -9.39 -22.09
N THR A 193 2.37 -8.77 -23.15
CA THR A 193 2.60 -9.25 -24.52
C THR A 193 4.04 -9.00 -24.96
N THR A 194 4.58 -7.83 -24.59
CA THR A 194 5.99 -7.48 -24.80
C THR A 194 6.90 -8.44 -24.03
N ILE A 195 6.59 -8.71 -22.77
CA ILE A 195 7.32 -9.70 -21.94
C ILE A 195 7.32 -11.09 -22.60
N ASN A 196 6.14 -11.56 -23.02
CA ASN A 196 6.02 -12.89 -23.64
C ASN A 196 6.80 -12.99 -24.96
N ASN A 197 6.85 -11.93 -25.77
CA ASN A 197 7.63 -11.92 -27.00
C ASN A 197 9.13 -12.02 -26.72
N VAL A 198 9.64 -11.27 -25.73
CA VAL A 198 11.04 -11.35 -25.29
C VAL A 198 11.37 -12.75 -24.76
N ASN A 199 10.48 -13.33 -23.96
CA ASN A 199 10.66 -14.67 -23.41
C ASN A 199 10.73 -15.74 -24.51
N ARG A 200 9.93 -15.61 -25.58
CA ARG A 200 10.00 -16.52 -26.75
C ARG A 200 11.32 -16.42 -27.51
N GLU A 201 11.82 -15.21 -27.74
CA GLU A 201 13.12 -15.02 -28.39
C GLU A 201 14.25 -15.66 -27.58
N ILE A 202 14.17 -15.62 -26.25
CA ILE A 202 15.15 -16.24 -25.35
C ILE A 202 14.98 -17.76 -25.30
N GLU A 203 13.75 -18.27 -25.25
CA GLU A 203 13.44 -19.71 -25.30
C GLU A 203 14.04 -20.38 -26.54
N ASP A 204 13.92 -19.74 -27.71
CA ASP A 204 14.51 -20.20 -28.97
C ASP A 204 16.05 -20.30 -28.91
N THR A 205 16.68 -19.63 -27.93
CA THR A 205 18.15 -19.63 -27.73
C THR A 205 18.64 -20.43 -26.53
N GLN A 206 17.81 -20.71 -25.51
CA GLN A 206 18.26 -21.26 -24.22
C GLN A 206 17.49 -22.49 -23.68
N ASP A 207 16.47 -23.03 -24.36
CA ASP A 207 15.72 -24.24 -23.92
C ASP A 207 15.11 -24.13 -22.49
N THR A 208 15.03 -22.91 -21.95
CA THR A 208 14.41 -22.60 -20.65
C THR A 208 13.13 -21.83 -20.88
N LYS A 209 11.98 -22.43 -20.55
CA LYS A 209 10.67 -21.78 -20.64
C LYS A 209 10.53 -20.72 -19.55
N ARG A 210 10.50 -19.44 -19.93
CA ARG A 210 10.36 -18.34 -18.97
C ARG A 210 8.89 -18.10 -18.67
N SER A 211 8.58 -18.00 -17.39
CA SER A 211 7.19 -17.88 -16.92
C SER A 211 7.01 -16.58 -16.12
N VAL A 212 5.83 -15.97 -16.22
CA VAL A 212 5.50 -14.74 -15.47
C VAL A 212 4.76 -15.11 -14.19
N HIS A 213 5.21 -14.60 -13.06
CA HIS A 213 4.53 -14.66 -11.76
C HIS A 213 3.95 -13.29 -11.43
N LEU A 214 2.62 -13.21 -11.40
CA LEU A 214 1.90 -11.99 -11.04
C LEU A 214 1.70 -11.90 -9.52
N VAL A 215 2.26 -10.89 -8.87
CA VAL A 215 2.08 -10.64 -7.43
C VAL A 215 1.14 -9.46 -7.24
N VAL A 216 -0.08 -9.71 -6.76
CA VAL A 216 -1.12 -8.71 -6.54
C VAL A 216 -1.00 -8.15 -5.12
N LEU A 217 -0.76 -6.85 -4.98
CA LEU A 217 -0.78 -6.15 -3.68
C LEU A 217 -2.10 -5.42 -3.50
N THR A 218 -2.71 -5.53 -2.32
CA THR A 218 -4.04 -4.97 -2.04
C THR A 218 -4.06 -4.24 -0.71
N HIS A 219 -4.30 -2.94 -0.76
CA HIS A 219 -4.32 -2.04 0.40
C HIS A 219 -5.57 -2.23 1.28
N GLY A 220 -5.49 -1.71 2.51
CA GLY A 220 -6.59 -1.70 3.49
C GLY A 220 -7.66 -0.63 3.27
N ILE A 221 -8.58 -0.52 4.22
CA ILE A 221 -9.63 0.51 4.24
C ILE A 221 -9.02 1.92 4.27
N HIS A 222 -9.53 2.82 3.44
CA HIS A 222 -8.97 4.17 3.23
C HIS A 222 -7.48 4.20 2.85
N GLY A 223 -6.95 3.07 2.39
CA GLY A 223 -5.60 2.97 1.87
C GLY A 223 -5.52 3.34 0.39
N SER A 224 -4.31 3.28 -0.14
CA SER A 224 -4.00 3.46 -1.55
C SER A 224 -2.82 2.61 -1.98
N MET A 225 -2.47 2.66 -3.27
CA MET A 225 -1.26 2.05 -3.80
C MET A 225 0.01 2.52 -3.08
N LEU A 226 0.04 3.73 -2.52
CA LEU A 226 1.21 4.22 -1.80
C LEU A 226 1.51 3.41 -0.53
N ASP A 227 0.51 2.75 0.06
CA ASP A 227 0.71 1.95 1.27
C ASP A 227 1.46 0.65 1.00
N GLU A 228 1.51 0.21 -0.26
CA GLU A 228 2.15 -1.03 -0.70
C GLU A 228 3.42 -0.77 -1.54
N LEU A 229 3.75 0.50 -1.81
CA LEU A 229 4.82 0.88 -2.76
C LEU A 229 6.18 0.33 -2.34
N TYR A 230 6.52 0.44 -1.05
CA TYR A 230 7.78 -0.11 -0.58
C TYR A 230 7.84 -1.63 -0.71
N LEU A 231 6.76 -2.34 -0.38
CA LEU A 231 6.68 -3.80 -0.54
C LEU A 231 6.89 -4.19 -2.00
N ARG A 232 6.27 -3.47 -2.94
CA ARG A 232 6.52 -3.64 -4.37
C ARG A 232 8.01 -3.49 -4.72
N GLU A 233 8.62 -2.37 -4.34
CA GLU A 233 10.03 -2.08 -4.70
C GLU A 233 10.99 -3.15 -4.18
N VAL A 234 10.78 -3.67 -2.98
CA VAL A 234 11.65 -4.72 -2.41
C VAL A 234 11.39 -6.11 -2.99
N ILE A 235 10.16 -6.42 -3.41
CA ILE A 235 9.86 -7.65 -4.17
C ILE A 235 10.56 -7.59 -5.53
N GLU A 236 10.39 -6.49 -6.26
CA GLU A 236 10.99 -6.30 -7.59
C GLU A 236 12.52 -6.38 -7.52
N GLU A 237 13.15 -5.67 -6.58
CA GLU A 237 14.61 -5.69 -6.45
C GLU A 237 15.13 -7.08 -6.05
N LYS A 238 14.43 -7.80 -5.17
CA LYS A 238 14.81 -9.17 -4.80
C LYS A 238 14.72 -10.15 -5.98
N CYS A 239 13.79 -9.93 -6.90
CA CYS A 239 13.52 -10.86 -8.01
C CYS A 239 14.22 -10.47 -9.32
N LYS A 240 14.77 -9.26 -9.41
CA LYS A 240 15.42 -8.67 -10.61
C LYS A 240 16.49 -9.54 -11.28
N HIS A 241 17.17 -10.41 -10.52
CA HIS A 241 18.24 -11.27 -11.02
C HIS A 241 17.82 -12.73 -11.22
N LYS A 242 16.56 -13.08 -10.98
CA LYS A 242 16.05 -14.43 -11.23
C LYS A 242 15.85 -14.62 -12.74
N LEU A 243 16.54 -15.60 -13.32
CA LEU A 243 16.52 -15.86 -14.76
C LEU A 243 15.36 -16.77 -15.21
N GLU A 244 14.76 -17.50 -14.25
CA GLU A 244 13.75 -18.54 -14.50
C GLU A 244 12.32 -17.98 -14.51
N HIS A 245 12.05 -16.97 -13.68
CA HIS A 245 10.72 -16.38 -13.50
C HIS A 245 10.80 -14.85 -13.54
N GLU A 246 9.95 -14.23 -14.35
CA GLU A 246 9.75 -12.79 -14.34
C GLU A 246 8.62 -12.44 -13.36
N VAL A 247 8.96 -11.66 -12.34
CA VAL A 247 7.99 -11.23 -11.33
C VAL A 247 7.42 -9.88 -11.72
N VAL A 248 6.09 -9.83 -11.88
CA VAL A 248 5.35 -8.60 -12.14
C VAL A 248 4.50 -8.29 -10.91
N VAL A 249 4.77 -7.15 -10.26
CA VAL A 249 3.98 -6.71 -9.11
C VAL A 249 2.82 -5.83 -9.58
N TYR A 250 1.61 -6.31 -9.38
CA TYR A 250 0.37 -5.63 -9.76
C TYR A 250 -0.22 -4.86 -8.58
N MET A 251 -0.47 -3.57 -8.81
CA MET A 251 -1.10 -2.64 -7.88
C MET A 251 -2.19 -1.90 -8.65
N SER A 252 -3.31 -1.61 -7.99
CA SER A 252 -4.47 -0.98 -8.65
C SER A 252 -5.07 0.16 -7.83
N ASP A 253 -5.61 1.14 -8.53
CA ASP A 253 -6.31 2.31 -7.98
C ASP A 253 -7.84 2.16 -7.94
N VAL A 254 -8.39 1.04 -8.45
CA VAL A 254 -9.84 0.83 -8.60
C VAL A 254 -10.65 0.95 -7.31
N ASN A 255 -9.99 0.83 -6.15
CA ASN A 255 -10.60 0.92 -4.82
C ASN A 255 -10.21 2.21 -4.05
N HIS A 256 -9.44 3.13 -4.62
CA HIS A 256 -9.06 4.38 -3.95
C HIS A 256 -10.29 5.23 -3.61
N SER A 257 -10.41 5.66 -2.35
CA SER A 257 -11.54 6.47 -1.82
C SER A 257 -12.91 5.76 -1.76
N VAL A 258 -13.00 4.51 -2.16
CA VAL A 258 -14.29 3.77 -2.31
C VAL A 258 -14.20 2.37 -1.71
N THR A 259 -13.36 2.21 -0.68
CA THR A 259 -13.24 0.97 0.10
C THR A 259 -14.45 0.71 1.00
N GLU A 260 -15.37 1.67 1.14
CA GLU A 260 -16.59 1.56 1.96
C GLU A 260 -17.73 0.83 1.24
N ASP A 261 -17.57 0.61 -0.07
CA ASP A 261 -18.54 -0.02 -0.97
C ASP A 261 -18.82 -1.51 -0.66
N GLY A 262 -18.07 -2.13 0.26
CA GLY A 262 -18.18 -3.53 0.63
C GLY A 262 -17.06 -4.40 0.05
N ILE A 263 -16.76 -5.50 0.73
CA ILE A 263 -15.70 -6.44 0.35
C ILE A 263 -15.98 -7.03 -1.04
N GLU A 264 -17.22 -7.41 -1.30
CA GLU A 264 -17.66 -7.98 -2.58
C GLU A 264 -17.41 -7.02 -3.75
N LYS A 265 -17.86 -5.77 -3.62
CA LYS A 265 -17.75 -4.78 -4.69
C LYS A 265 -16.30 -4.37 -4.94
N CYS A 266 -15.49 -4.26 -3.88
CA CYS A 266 -14.06 -4.00 -4.00
C CYS A 266 -13.30 -5.18 -4.65
N GLY A 267 -13.61 -6.41 -4.26
CA GLY A 267 -13.00 -7.61 -4.81
C GLY A 267 -13.38 -7.86 -6.26
N LYS A 268 -14.64 -7.61 -6.64
CA LYS A 268 -15.08 -7.69 -8.04
C LYS A 268 -14.36 -6.69 -8.94
N ARG A 269 -14.27 -5.42 -8.55
CA ARG A 269 -13.55 -4.39 -9.33
C ARG A 269 -12.09 -4.75 -9.55
N LEU A 270 -11.43 -5.23 -8.49
CA LEU A 270 -10.04 -5.65 -8.58
C LEU A 270 -9.88 -6.92 -9.45
N ALA A 271 -10.79 -7.89 -9.35
CA ALA A 271 -10.81 -9.07 -10.21
C ALA A 271 -10.95 -8.69 -11.70
N GLU A 272 -11.91 -7.81 -12.02
CA GLU A 272 -12.15 -7.34 -13.39
C GLU A 272 -10.92 -6.61 -13.95
N SER A 273 -10.27 -5.77 -13.14
CA SER A 273 -9.05 -5.05 -13.54
C SER A 273 -7.86 -5.99 -13.76
N ILE A 274 -7.72 -7.05 -12.96
CA ILE A 274 -6.70 -8.09 -13.17
C ILE A 274 -6.98 -8.85 -14.46
N LEU A 275 -8.22 -9.30 -14.67
CA LEU A 275 -8.62 -10.06 -15.84
C LEU A 275 -8.44 -9.24 -17.14
N GLU A 276 -8.71 -7.93 -17.10
CA GLU A 276 -8.40 -7.01 -18.19
C GLU A 276 -6.90 -6.93 -18.46
N TYR A 277 -6.09 -6.71 -17.41
CA TYR A 277 -4.64 -6.57 -17.52
C TYR A 277 -3.97 -7.84 -18.11
N ILE A 278 -4.40 -9.03 -17.68
CA ILE A 278 -3.84 -10.29 -18.20
C ILE A 278 -4.39 -10.68 -19.58
N GLY A 279 -5.34 -9.92 -20.12
CA GLY A 279 -5.98 -10.20 -21.41
C GLY A 279 -6.89 -11.43 -21.38
N TRP A 280 -7.63 -11.66 -20.29
CA TRP A 280 -8.45 -12.87 -20.16
C TRP A 280 -9.58 -12.92 -21.21
N PRO A 281 -9.78 -14.06 -21.93
CA PRO A 281 -10.46 -14.07 -23.23
C PRO A 281 -11.91 -13.53 -23.30
N TRP A 282 -12.71 -13.64 -22.24
CA TRP A 282 -14.13 -13.24 -22.27
C TRP A 282 -14.40 -11.79 -21.85
N ILE A 283 -13.41 -11.07 -21.31
CA ILE A 283 -13.55 -9.62 -21.01
C ILE A 283 -13.28 -8.78 -22.25
N SER A 284 -12.36 -9.22 -23.11
CA SER A 284 -11.94 -8.47 -24.29
C SER A 284 -13.01 -8.35 -25.38
N SER A 285 -14.16 -9.03 -25.27
CA SER A 285 -15.25 -8.98 -26.24
C SER A 285 -16.23 -7.80 -26.07
N ASN A 286 -16.19 -7.06 -24.95
CA ASN A 286 -17.09 -5.94 -24.70
C ASN A 286 -16.45 -4.54 -24.86
N SER A 287 -15.14 -4.44 -25.04
CA SER A 287 -14.46 -3.17 -25.29
C SER A 287 -14.50 -2.81 -26.77
N THR A 288 -15.48 -2.00 -27.18
CA THR A 288 -15.53 -1.34 -28.48
C THR A 288 -14.45 -0.25 -28.56
N SER A 289 -13.19 -0.63 -28.79
CA SER A 289 -12.14 0.26 -29.34
C SER A 289 -10.96 -0.55 -29.85
N SER A 290 -10.62 -0.34 -31.13
CA SER A 290 -9.29 -0.54 -31.74
C SER A 290 -8.66 -1.95 -31.72
N SER A 291 -8.81 -2.65 -32.84
CA SER A 291 -7.74 -3.34 -33.57
C SER A 291 -6.58 -3.93 -32.74
N VAL A 292 -6.87 -4.92 -31.90
CA VAL A 292 -5.89 -5.90 -31.46
C VAL A 292 -6.07 -7.15 -32.33
N SER A 293 -4.98 -7.57 -32.96
CA SER A 293 -4.88 -8.70 -33.88
C SER A 293 -5.51 -9.98 -33.31
N LYS A 294 -6.24 -10.70 -34.18
CA LYS A 294 -6.93 -11.99 -33.93
C LYS A 294 -5.97 -13.18 -33.69
N ASP A 295 -4.85 -12.97 -32.99
CA ASP A 295 -3.91 -14.03 -32.61
C ASP A 295 -4.03 -14.45 -31.13
N VAL A 296 -5.19 -14.19 -30.51
CA VAL A 296 -5.52 -14.55 -29.11
C VAL A 296 -5.94 -16.03 -29.00
N ALA A 297 -5.10 -16.95 -29.49
CA ALA A 297 -5.30 -18.40 -29.41
C ALA A 297 -4.33 -19.10 -28.44
N LYS A 298 -3.62 -18.35 -27.60
CA LYS A 298 -2.70 -18.89 -26.58
C LYS A 298 -3.16 -18.35 -25.23
N GLY A 299 -3.24 -19.23 -24.23
CA GLY A 299 -3.79 -18.98 -22.89
C GLY A 299 -3.16 -17.81 -22.11
N PRO A 300 -3.42 -17.68 -20.80
CA PRO A 300 -2.99 -16.54 -20.01
C PRO A 300 -1.49 -16.31 -20.14
N LEU A 301 -1.11 -15.04 -20.30
CA LEU A 301 0.30 -14.62 -20.41
C LEU A 301 1.07 -14.81 -19.09
N ILE A 302 0.35 -15.06 -18.00
CA ILE A 302 0.88 -15.37 -16.69
C ILE A 302 0.78 -16.87 -16.38
N SER A 303 1.76 -17.37 -15.63
CA SER A 303 1.84 -18.78 -15.22
C SER A 303 1.51 -19.01 -13.75
N GLN A 304 1.80 -18.02 -12.92
CA GLN A 304 1.67 -18.07 -11.48
C GLN A 304 1.04 -16.78 -10.97
N ILE A 305 0.30 -16.88 -9.87
CA ILE A 305 -0.29 -15.72 -9.20
C ILE A 305 -0.16 -15.82 -7.69
N SER A 306 0.08 -14.69 -7.03
CA SER A 306 0.07 -14.54 -5.58
C SER A 306 -0.68 -13.29 -5.17
N PHE A 307 -1.28 -13.34 -3.99
CA PHE A 307 -2.03 -12.23 -3.42
C PHE A 307 -1.45 -11.87 -2.05
N ILE A 308 -1.15 -10.59 -1.86
CA ILE A 308 -0.73 -10.03 -0.58
C ILE A 308 -1.71 -8.92 -0.23
N GLY A 309 -2.40 -9.05 0.90
CA GLY A 309 -3.40 -8.09 1.34
C GLY A 309 -3.10 -7.55 2.73
N HIS A 310 -3.08 -6.22 2.88
CA HIS A 310 -3.02 -5.55 4.17
C HIS A 310 -4.42 -5.22 4.68
N SER A 311 -4.72 -5.52 5.95
CA SER A 311 -5.99 -5.15 6.58
C SER A 311 -7.20 -5.65 5.77
N LEU A 312 -8.13 -4.78 5.39
CA LEU A 312 -9.26 -5.07 4.49
C LEU A 312 -8.82 -5.76 3.18
N GLY A 313 -7.62 -5.48 2.67
CA GLY A 313 -7.08 -6.08 1.45
C GLY A 313 -7.01 -7.61 1.50
N GLY A 314 -6.75 -8.20 2.67
CA GLY A 314 -6.75 -9.67 2.83
C GLY A 314 -8.13 -10.28 2.62
N LEU A 315 -9.19 -9.60 3.08
CA LEU A 315 -10.58 -10.01 2.87
C LEU A 315 -11.05 -9.77 1.44
N ILE A 316 -10.67 -8.63 0.84
CA ILE A 316 -10.90 -8.34 -0.59
C ILE A 316 -10.31 -9.47 -1.43
N ASN A 317 -9.09 -9.91 -1.11
CA ASN A 317 -8.43 -11.01 -1.80
C ASN A 317 -9.17 -12.35 -1.66
N ILE A 318 -9.72 -12.69 -0.49
CA ILE A 318 -10.55 -13.91 -0.32
C ILE A 318 -11.79 -13.86 -1.23
N PHE A 319 -12.49 -12.73 -1.27
CA PHE A 319 -13.63 -12.60 -2.17
C PHE A 319 -13.20 -12.68 -3.64
N LEU A 320 -12.15 -11.94 -4.01
CA LEU A 320 -11.61 -11.86 -5.36
C LEU A 320 -11.26 -13.24 -5.92
N ILE A 321 -10.50 -14.06 -5.19
CA ILE A 321 -10.11 -15.39 -5.67
C ILE A 321 -11.34 -16.30 -5.84
N GLY A 322 -12.33 -16.20 -4.95
CA GLY A 322 -13.60 -16.91 -5.10
C GLY A 322 -14.39 -16.44 -6.31
N TYR A 323 -14.41 -15.13 -6.56
CA TYR A 323 -15.01 -14.55 -7.74
C TYR A 323 -14.35 -15.06 -9.02
N LEU A 324 -13.01 -15.02 -9.12
CA LEU A 324 -12.25 -15.56 -10.25
C LEU A 324 -12.57 -17.04 -10.49
N ASN A 325 -12.57 -17.85 -9.43
CA ASN A 325 -12.90 -19.27 -9.51
C ASN A 325 -14.35 -19.47 -10.02
N SER A 326 -15.30 -18.70 -9.50
CA SER A 326 -16.71 -18.77 -9.87
C SER A 326 -16.96 -18.37 -11.33
N VAL A 327 -16.53 -17.16 -11.73
CA VAL A 327 -16.85 -16.61 -13.07
C VAL A 327 -16.11 -17.33 -14.19
N THR A 328 -15.01 -18.02 -13.89
CA THR A 328 -14.27 -18.82 -14.86
C THR A 328 -14.59 -20.31 -14.79
N ASN A 329 -15.56 -20.74 -13.96
CA ASN A 329 -15.88 -22.15 -13.72
C ASN A 329 -14.62 -22.97 -13.36
N GLY A 330 -13.73 -22.38 -12.57
CA GLY A 330 -12.46 -22.95 -12.13
C GLY A 330 -11.38 -23.08 -13.21
N ILE A 331 -11.60 -22.57 -14.42
CA ILE A 331 -10.60 -22.62 -15.50
C ILE A 331 -9.40 -21.74 -15.16
N PHE A 332 -9.61 -20.59 -14.52
CA PHE A 332 -8.54 -19.66 -14.17
C PHE A 332 -7.40 -20.35 -13.40
N PHE A 333 -7.72 -21.02 -12.29
CA PHE A 333 -6.72 -21.69 -11.45
C PHE A 333 -6.24 -23.04 -11.99
N LYS A 334 -6.75 -23.50 -13.13
CA LYS A 334 -6.17 -24.62 -13.88
C LYS A 334 -5.07 -24.17 -14.84
N GLU A 335 -5.16 -22.93 -15.33
CA GLU A 335 -4.20 -22.36 -16.27
C GLU A 335 -3.15 -21.47 -15.59
N VAL A 336 -3.52 -20.83 -14.49
CA VAL A 336 -2.66 -19.98 -13.66
C VAL A 336 -2.50 -20.62 -12.29
N GLU A 337 -1.27 -20.98 -11.93
CA GLU A 337 -0.99 -21.64 -10.67
C GLU A 337 -1.07 -20.66 -9.48
N PRO A 338 -1.97 -20.87 -8.50
CA PRO A 338 -2.02 -20.04 -7.30
C PRO A 338 -0.89 -20.45 -6.32
N VAL A 339 0.02 -19.52 -6.02
CA VAL A 339 1.22 -19.80 -5.21
C VAL A 339 1.04 -19.36 -3.76
N HIS A 340 0.95 -18.05 -3.49
CA HIS A 340 0.85 -17.52 -2.12
C HIS A 340 -0.43 -16.70 -1.92
N TYR A 341 -1.14 -16.97 -0.83
CA TYR A 341 -2.08 -16.05 -0.21
C TYR A 341 -1.47 -15.55 1.10
N ILE A 342 -1.20 -14.25 1.20
CA ILE A 342 -0.59 -13.62 2.37
C ILE A 342 -1.52 -12.53 2.88
N ALA A 343 -1.93 -12.63 4.15
CA ALA A 343 -2.74 -11.62 4.82
C ALA A 343 -1.94 -10.98 5.97
N ILE A 344 -1.90 -9.65 6.01
CA ILE A 344 -1.13 -8.87 6.99
C ILE A 344 -2.10 -8.01 7.79
N ALA A 345 -2.23 -8.28 9.09
CA ALA A 345 -3.16 -7.60 10.00
C ALA A 345 -4.60 -7.53 9.45
N SER A 346 -5.08 -8.60 8.81
CA SER A 346 -6.40 -8.67 8.20
C SER A 346 -7.46 -9.22 9.17
N PRO A 347 -8.64 -8.59 9.32
CA PRO A 347 -9.69 -9.08 10.22
C PRO A 347 -10.48 -10.24 9.60
N LEU A 348 -9.83 -11.40 9.42
CA LEU A 348 -10.37 -12.53 8.65
C LEU A 348 -11.61 -13.20 9.26
N LEU A 349 -11.85 -13.00 10.56
CA LEU A 349 -13.05 -13.45 11.28
C LEU A 349 -14.04 -12.30 11.56
N GLY A 350 -13.91 -11.17 10.85
CA GLY A 350 -14.61 -9.94 11.18
C GLY A 350 -13.94 -9.19 12.34
N SER A 351 -14.54 -8.08 12.74
CA SER A 351 -14.07 -7.29 13.87
C SER A 351 -15.23 -6.55 14.50
N THR A 352 -15.60 -6.97 15.71
CA THR A 352 -16.51 -6.23 16.59
C THR A 352 -15.84 -5.02 17.25
N ASP A 353 -14.49 -5.01 17.29
CA ASP A 353 -13.66 -3.94 17.86
C ASP A 353 -13.58 -2.70 16.94
N LEU A 354 -13.96 -2.86 15.66
CA LEU A 354 -14.27 -1.76 14.73
C LEU A 354 -15.56 -1.00 15.09
N ALA A 355 -16.00 -1.08 16.35
CA ALA A 355 -17.15 -0.40 16.94
C ALA A 355 -17.15 1.12 16.66
N TRP A 356 -16.00 1.76 16.42
CA TRP A 356 -15.96 3.16 16.01
C TRP A 356 -16.53 3.39 14.61
N TYR A 357 -16.27 2.51 13.63
CA TYR A 357 -16.78 2.64 12.27
C TYR A 357 -18.30 2.42 12.26
N ILE A 358 -18.74 1.44 13.06
CA ILE A 358 -20.16 1.21 13.36
C ILE A 358 -20.79 2.45 14.03
N LYS A 359 -20.15 3.04 15.05
CA LYS A 359 -20.67 4.21 15.78
C LYS A 359 -20.65 5.50 14.96
N ILE A 360 -19.63 5.76 14.14
CA ILE A 360 -19.61 6.91 13.21
C ILE A 360 -20.70 6.74 12.16
N GLY A 361 -20.85 5.55 11.57
CA GLY A 361 -21.94 5.25 10.65
C GLY A 361 -23.32 5.37 11.30
N MET A 362 -23.47 5.01 12.58
CA MET A 362 -24.72 5.17 13.34
C MET A 362 -25.00 6.61 13.76
N GLU A 363 -24.00 7.40 14.16
CA GLU A 363 -24.15 8.81 14.51
C GLU A 363 -24.47 9.67 13.27
N TRP A 364 -24.00 9.26 12.08
CA TRP A 364 -24.11 10.02 10.83
C TRP A 364 -25.14 9.42 9.84
N GLY A 365 -25.88 8.40 10.27
CA GLY A 365 -27.09 7.90 9.58
C GLY A 365 -26.87 6.88 8.45
N ALA A 366 -25.67 6.34 8.26
CA ALA A 366 -25.42 5.20 7.36
C ALA A 366 -24.07 4.51 7.69
N LEU A 367 -24.10 3.19 7.95
CA LEU A 367 -22.90 2.35 7.96
C LEU A 367 -22.58 1.92 6.52
N GLY A 368 -21.37 2.23 6.02
CA GLY A 368 -20.89 1.72 4.74
C GLY A 368 -20.94 0.19 4.69
N GLN A 369 -21.07 -0.40 3.50
CA GLN A 369 -21.24 -1.85 3.36
C GLN A 369 -20.05 -2.62 3.96
N THR A 370 -18.83 -2.10 3.80
CA THR A 370 -17.62 -2.69 4.42
C THR A 370 -17.73 -2.77 5.95
N GLY A 371 -18.31 -1.74 6.59
CA GLY A 371 -18.55 -1.77 8.03
C GLY A 371 -19.53 -2.85 8.44
N LYS A 372 -20.59 -3.05 7.65
CA LYS A 372 -21.58 -4.13 7.87
C LYS A 372 -20.94 -5.51 7.70
N ASP A 373 -20.11 -5.68 6.68
CA ASP A 373 -19.40 -6.93 6.40
C ASP A 373 -18.46 -7.31 7.56
N LEU A 374 -17.68 -6.34 8.05
CA LEU A 374 -16.74 -6.54 9.18
C LEU A 374 -17.46 -6.75 10.52
N ALA A 375 -18.62 -6.13 10.71
CA ALA A 375 -19.46 -6.29 11.89
C ALA A 375 -20.33 -7.56 11.86
N LEU A 376 -20.14 -8.43 10.85
CA LEU A 376 -20.89 -9.67 10.66
C LEU A 376 -22.42 -9.44 10.63
N VAL A 377 -22.86 -8.33 10.02
CA VAL A 377 -24.30 -8.03 9.89
C VAL A 377 -24.92 -8.92 8.81
N PRO A 378 -26.04 -9.63 9.09
CA PRO A 378 -26.79 -10.40 8.10
C PRO A 378 -27.23 -9.55 6.89
N ARG A 379 -27.15 -10.11 5.69
CA ARG A 379 -27.39 -9.37 4.43
C ARG A 379 -28.83 -8.89 4.27
N SER A 380 -29.80 -9.59 4.85
CA SER A 380 -31.24 -9.23 4.80
C SER A 380 -31.58 -7.92 5.54
N LYS A 381 -30.70 -7.40 6.39
CA LYS A 381 -30.88 -6.12 7.10
C LYS A 381 -30.28 -4.92 6.35
N VAL A 382 -29.83 -5.10 5.11
CA VAL A 382 -29.40 -4.01 4.23
C VAL A 382 -30.65 -3.38 3.59
N GLU A 383 -31.45 -2.65 4.37
CA GLU A 383 -32.60 -1.92 3.83
C GLU A 383 -32.14 -0.77 2.91
N GLN A 384 -32.78 -0.76 1.74
CA GLN A 384 -32.68 0.24 0.69
C GLN A 384 -33.20 1.60 1.19
N HIS A 385 -32.34 2.46 1.71
CA HIS A 385 -32.63 3.89 1.76
C HIS A 385 -32.39 4.53 0.39
N SER A 386 -33.20 4.12 -0.59
CA SER A 386 -33.46 4.93 -1.77
C SER A 386 -34.39 6.07 -1.35
N ALA A 387 -33.94 7.30 -1.58
CA ALA A 387 -34.69 8.51 -1.34
C ALA A 387 -35.99 8.54 -2.17
N SER A 388 -37.11 8.14 -1.58
CA SER A 388 -38.43 8.66 -1.95
C SER A 388 -39.41 8.39 -0.81
N GLY A 389 -39.84 9.44 -0.12
CA GLY A 389 -40.90 9.35 0.88
C GLY A 389 -42.23 9.12 0.20
N VAL A 390 -42.66 7.86 0.10
CA VAL A 390 -44.06 7.47 -0.03
C VAL A 390 -44.25 6.16 0.73
N LEU A 391 -45.03 6.21 1.81
CA LEU A 391 -45.48 5.03 2.55
C LEU A 391 -46.40 4.21 1.64
N LYS A 392 -45.98 3.00 1.27
CA LYS A 392 -46.89 1.95 0.80
C LYS A 392 -46.91 0.84 1.85
N GLU A 393 -48.12 0.49 2.26
CA GLU A 393 -48.42 -0.63 3.15
C GLU A 393 -47.82 -1.92 2.60
N GLN A 394 -47.12 -2.65 3.47
CA GLN A 394 -46.48 -3.92 3.17
C GLN A 394 -47.52 -5.05 3.21
N ASP A 395 -47.54 -5.89 2.18
CA ASP A 395 -48.13 -7.24 2.26
C ASP A 395 -47.35 -8.09 3.28
N PRO A 396 -47.99 -9.04 3.98
CA PRO A 396 -47.31 -9.87 4.98
C PRO A 396 -46.27 -10.78 4.31
N PRO A 397 -45.07 -10.92 4.90
CA PRO A 397 -43.98 -11.69 4.30
C PRO A 397 -44.30 -13.19 4.29
N THR A 398 -44.02 -13.84 3.17
CA THR A 398 -44.00 -15.29 3.00
C THR A 398 -42.78 -15.89 3.71
N VAL A 399 -42.92 -17.13 4.20
CA VAL A 399 -42.14 -17.74 5.30
C VAL A 399 -40.67 -18.11 4.98
N ASP A 400 -40.13 -17.82 3.79
CA ASP A 400 -38.76 -18.25 3.40
C ASP A 400 -37.72 -17.11 3.24
N SER A 401 -38.01 -15.87 3.64
CA SER A 401 -37.11 -14.71 3.44
C SER A 401 -36.30 -14.27 4.67
N PHE A 402 -36.26 -15.08 5.73
CA PHE A 402 -35.60 -14.74 7.01
C PHE A 402 -34.42 -15.66 7.36
N ASN A 403 -33.27 -15.52 6.67
CA ASN A 403 -31.92 -15.74 7.23
C ASN A 403 -30.85 -15.71 6.11
N GLU A 404 -30.46 -14.52 5.65
CA GLU A 404 -29.23 -14.40 4.86
C GLU A 404 -28.04 -14.21 5.81
N GLU A 405 -27.15 -15.19 5.85
CA GLU A 405 -25.96 -15.21 6.71
C GLU A 405 -24.96 -14.07 6.44
N PRO A 406 -24.12 -13.70 7.41
CA PRO A 406 -23.06 -12.70 7.21
C PRO A 406 -22.10 -13.06 6.06
N LEU A 407 -21.59 -12.04 5.36
CA LEU A 407 -20.70 -12.25 4.21
C LEU A 407 -19.48 -13.12 4.56
N LEU A 408 -18.75 -12.79 5.62
CA LEU A 408 -17.53 -13.53 5.97
C LEU A 408 -17.80 -15.00 6.30
N LEU A 409 -18.94 -15.28 6.95
CA LEU A 409 -19.38 -16.65 7.22
C LEU A 409 -19.61 -17.41 5.91
N SER A 410 -20.36 -16.81 4.97
CA SER A 410 -20.61 -17.43 3.67
C SER A 410 -19.34 -17.68 2.84
N LEU A 411 -18.33 -16.80 2.94
CA LEU A 411 -17.05 -16.98 2.25
C LEU A 411 -16.23 -18.11 2.88
N SER A 412 -16.34 -18.32 4.20
CA SER A 412 -15.60 -19.36 4.90
C SER A 412 -16.14 -20.77 4.68
N ARG A 413 -17.43 -20.93 4.33
CA ARG A 413 -18.04 -22.25 4.16
C ARG A 413 -17.26 -23.13 3.17
N PRO A 414 -17.04 -24.42 3.45
CA PRO A 414 -16.24 -25.31 2.59
C PRO A 414 -16.72 -25.43 1.14
N ASN A 415 -18.02 -25.25 0.92
CA ASN A 415 -18.64 -25.29 -0.40
C ASN A 415 -18.63 -23.93 -1.14
N SER A 416 -18.13 -22.86 -0.51
CA SER A 416 -18.07 -21.54 -1.14
C SER A 416 -16.98 -21.50 -2.21
N SER A 417 -17.19 -20.71 -3.26
CA SER A 417 -16.17 -20.53 -4.30
C SER A 417 -14.86 -19.96 -3.76
N SER A 418 -14.92 -19.13 -2.72
CA SER A 418 -13.77 -18.52 -2.06
C SER A 418 -12.96 -19.53 -1.28
N HIS A 419 -13.62 -20.40 -0.52
CA HIS A 419 -12.97 -21.48 0.20
C HIS A 419 -12.31 -22.46 -0.76
N ILE A 420 -13.05 -22.93 -1.77
CA ILE A 420 -12.54 -23.83 -2.80
C ILE A 420 -11.31 -23.22 -3.50
N ALA A 421 -11.36 -21.92 -3.85
CA ALA A 421 -10.25 -21.24 -4.49
C ALA A 421 -9.03 -21.09 -3.56
N LEU A 422 -9.25 -20.69 -2.31
CA LEU A 422 -8.17 -20.48 -1.34
C LEU A 422 -7.41 -21.77 -1.02
N LYS A 423 -8.11 -22.91 -1.04
CA LYS A 423 -7.51 -24.24 -0.89
C LYS A 423 -6.49 -24.57 -1.98
N LEU A 424 -6.65 -24.03 -3.19
CA LEU A 424 -5.76 -24.29 -4.32
C LEU A 424 -4.37 -23.68 -4.13
N PHE A 425 -4.23 -22.62 -3.32
CA PHE A 425 -2.95 -21.96 -3.10
C PHE A 425 -1.92 -22.92 -2.46
N LYS A 426 -0.67 -22.87 -2.91
CA LYS A 426 0.40 -23.68 -2.28
C LYS A 426 0.62 -23.27 -0.83
N ASN A 427 0.68 -21.96 -0.58
CA ASN A 427 0.98 -21.39 0.73
C ASN A 427 -0.11 -20.38 1.15
N ARG A 428 -0.51 -20.45 2.41
CA ARG A 428 -1.37 -19.48 3.08
C ARG A 428 -0.65 -18.99 4.33
N THR A 429 -0.34 -17.70 4.39
CA THR A 429 0.44 -17.10 5.47
C THR A 429 -0.31 -15.92 6.10
N LEU A 430 -0.36 -15.90 7.42
CA LEU A 430 -0.96 -14.83 8.21
C LEU A 430 0.13 -14.12 9.01
N TYR A 431 0.21 -12.81 8.88
CA TYR A 431 0.99 -11.95 9.75
C TYR A 431 0.03 -11.23 10.70
N ALA A 432 0.10 -11.57 11.98
CA ALA A 432 -0.80 -11.06 13.00
C ALA A 432 -0.02 -10.34 14.11
N ASN A 433 -0.50 -9.17 14.50
CA ASN A 433 0.11 -8.39 15.57
C ASN A 433 -0.35 -8.91 16.94
N THR A 434 0.57 -9.14 17.87
CA THR A 434 0.25 -9.54 19.24
C THR A 434 0.06 -8.37 20.19
N SER A 435 0.51 -7.17 19.79
CA SER A 435 0.54 -5.98 20.64
C SER A 435 0.30 -4.72 19.83
N ASN A 436 -0.36 -3.74 20.43
CA ASN A 436 -0.55 -2.39 19.88
C ASN A 436 -1.30 -2.32 18.53
N ASP A 437 -2.07 -3.36 18.17
CA ASP A 437 -3.06 -3.29 17.08
C ASP A 437 -4.44 -3.16 17.70
N ILE A 438 -4.96 -1.94 17.70
CA ILE A 438 -6.27 -1.62 18.27
C ILE A 438 -7.40 -1.71 17.24
N THR A 439 -7.06 -1.92 15.96
CA THR A 439 -8.01 -1.96 14.85
C THR A 439 -8.39 -3.40 14.52
N VAL A 440 -7.39 -4.29 14.56
CA VAL A 440 -7.52 -5.70 14.22
C VAL A 440 -6.87 -6.53 15.31
N SER A 441 -7.71 -7.18 16.13
CA SER A 441 -7.21 -8.02 17.20
C SER A 441 -6.42 -9.22 16.68
N LEU A 442 -5.49 -9.72 17.50
CA LEU A 442 -4.76 -10.96 17.25
C LEU A 442 -5.70 -12.10 16.90
N ARG A 443 -6.87 -12.16 17.55
CA ARG A 443 -7.86 -13.23 17.38
C ARG A 443 -8.32 -13.37 15.93
N THR A 444 -8.70 -12.26 15.32
CA THR A 444 -9.22 -12.26 13.95
C THR A 444 -8.09 -12.36 12.91
N SER A 445 -6.95 -11.70 13.15
CA SER A 445 -5.83 -11.68 12.21
C SER A 445 -5.02 -12.96 12.13
N SER A 446 -5.09 -13.80 13.15
CA SER A 446 -4.45 -15.11 13.18
C SER A 446 -5.36 -16.27 12.75
N LEU A 447 -6.61 -16.00 12.34
CA LEU A 447 -7.66 -17.01 12.17
C LEU A 447 -7.71 -17.94 13.40
N PHE A 448 -8.19 -17.41 14.52
CA PHE A 448 -8.21 -17.98 15.87
C PHE A 448 -8.07 -19.51 15.99
N PHE A 449 -6.87 -19.97 16.33
CA PHE A 449 -6.48 -21.20 17.05
C PHE A 449 -4.94 -21.08 17.14
N ILE A 450 -4.42 -20.74 18.31
CA ILE A 450 -2.98 -20.58 18.59
C ILE A 450 -2.68 -21.47 19.80
N SER A 451 -1.51 -22.11 19.85
CA SER A 451 -1.10 -23.05 20.90
C SER A 451 -1.26 -22.50 22.33
N HIS A 452 -1.60 -23.36 23.31
CA HIS A 452 -1.85 -22.98 24.72
C HIS A 452 -0.69 -22.26 25.43
N ASN A 453 0.57 -22.44 25.01
CA ASN A 453 1.71 -21.69 25.56
C ASN A 453 1.74 -20.22 25.11
N ASP A 454 0.94 -19.86 24.11
CA ASP A 454 0.87 -18.55 23.46
C ASP A 454 -0.43 -17.81 23.84
N GLU A 455 -1.28 -18.38 24.71
CA GLU A 455 -2.48 -17.69 25.24
C GLU A 455 -2.15 -16.48 26.10
N ASP A 456 -0.91 -16.38 26.61
CA ASP A 456 -0.40 -15.20 27.29
C ASP A 456 -0.40 -13.95 26.38
N PHE A 457 -0.39 -14.11 25.05
CA PHE A 457 -0.49 -12.99 24.11
C PHE A 457 -1.91 -12.43 23.94
N ILE A 458 -2.94 -13.15 24.40
CA ILE A 458 -4.35 -12.76 24.25
C ILE A 458 -4.81 -11.87 25.42
N LYS A 459 -3.99 -11.71 26.47
CA LYS A 459 -4.42 -11.16 27.77
C LYS A 459 -4.72 -9.65 27.81
N ASP A 460 -4.34 -8.86 26.80
CA ASP A 460 -4.58 -7.41 26.78
C ASP A 460 -5.48 -6.97 25.61
N GLN A 461 -6.77 -7.31 25.65
CA GLN A 461 -7.78 -6.62 24.86
C GLN A 461 -8.07 -5.25 25.50
N TYR A 462 -7.45 -4.19 24.97
CA TYR A 462 -7.77 -2.83 25.36
C TYR A 462 -9.17 -2.44 24.84
N ASN A 463 -10.07 -2.04 25.73
CA ASN A 463 -11.30 -1.35 25.35
C ASN A 463 -10.97 0.03 24.77
N THR A 464 -10.98 0.16 23.44
CA THR A 464 -10.70 1.42 22.74
C THR A 464 -11.96 2.27 22.56
N THR A 465 -11.83 3.57 22.79
CA THR A 465 -12.94 4.53 22.62
C THR A 465 -13.01 5.07 21.19
N ILE A 466 -14.13 5.68 20.78
CA ILE A 466 -14.24 6.36 19.46
C ILE A 466 -13.15 7.43 19.31
N PHE A 467 -12.82 8.13 20.40
CA PHE A 467 -11.76 9.15 20.42
C PHE A 467 -10.39 8.57 20.14
N ASP A 468 -10.10 7.38 20.67
CA ASP A 468 -8.84 6.69 20.38
C ASP A 468 -8.77 6.38 18.88
N HIS A 469 -9.82 5.77 18.32
CA HIS A 469 -9.86 5.44 16.88
C HIS A 469 -9.71 6.66 15.96
N PHE A 470 -10.36 7.79 16.30
CA PHE A 470 -10.19 9.03 15.55
C PHE A 470 -8.76 9.57 15.65
N LYS A 471 -8.15 9.48 16.83
CA LYS A 471 -6.74 9.81 17.04
C LYS A 471 -5.82 8.87 16.24
N HIS A 472 -6.16 7.59 16.10
CA HIS A 472 -5.41 6.63 15.30
C HIS A 472 -5.49 6.93 13.80
N LEU A 473 -6.68 7.22 13.27
CA LEU A 473 -6.84 7.69 11.89
C LEU A 473 -6.04 8.97 11.65
N LEU A 474 -6.08 9.93 12.58
CA LEU A 474 -5.28 11.15 12.52
C LEU A 474 -3.76 10.89 12.58
N ASN A 475 -3.31 9.90 13.36
CA ASN A 475 -1.91 9.48 13.44
C ASN A 475 -1.47 8.73 12.17
N ALA A 476 -2.34 7.94 11.54
CA ALA A 476 -2.05 7.31 10.25
C ALA A 476 -1.84 8.35 9.14
N ILE A 477 -2.60 9.45 9.20
CA ILE A 477 -2.49 10.60 8.28
C ILE A 477 -1.29 11.50 8.64
N ASN A 478 -1.02 11.69 9.94
CA ASN A 478 0.08 12.51 10.44
C ASN A 478 0.95 11.67 11.37
N PRO A 479 1.80 10.79 10.79
CA PRO A 479 2.67 9.95 11.60
C PRO A 479 3.59 10.82 12.46
N PRO A 480 3.98 10.33 13.65
CA PRO A 480 4.95 11.02 14.48
C PRO A 480 6.25 11.26 13.71
N ALA A 481 6.98 12.31 14.08
CA ALA A 481 8.23 12.65 13.40
C ALA A 481 9.20 11.46 13.43
N THR A 482 9.75 11.11 12.27
CA THR A 482 10.78 10.07 12.13
C THR A 482 12.08 10.57 12.78
N THR A 483 12.23 10.33 14.10
CA THR A 483 13.44 10.74 14.81
C THR A 483 14.58 9.73 14.63
N LYS A 484 15.81 10.17 14.91
CA LYS A 484 16.97 9.26 14.89
C LYS A 484 16.79 8.11 15.89
N GLU A 485 16.19 8.38 17.05
CA GLU A 485 15.91 7.38 18.08
C GLU A 485 14.87 6.37 17.60
N TYR A 486 13.82 6.81 16.91
CA TYR A 486 12.83 5.91 16.31
C TYR A 486 13.48 4.97 15.29
N LEU A 487 14.27 5.51 14.35
CA LEU A 487 14.94 4.70 13.34
C LEU A 487 15.95 3.75 13.98
N THR A 488 16.82 4.23 14.88
CA THR A 488 17.83 3.41 15.55
C THR A 488 17.20 2.22 16.28
N ARG A 489 16.04 2.42 16.92
CA ARG A 489 15.30 1.33 17.58
C ARG A 489 14.62 0.40 16.57
N SER A 490 14.07 0.95 15.50
CA SER A 490 13.48 0.16 14.41
C SER A 490 14.50 -0.77 13.76
N PHE A 491 15.77 -0.35 13.63
CA PHE A 491 16.87 -1.15 13.09
C PHE A 491 17.64 -1.96 14.15
N SER A 492 17.05 -2.23 15.31
CA SER A 492 17.71 -3.04 16.34
C SER A 492 17.79 -4.53 15.94
N ASP A 493 18.76 -5.25 16.50
CA ASP A 493 18.95 -6.70 16.26
C ASP A 493 17.80 -7.57 16.80
N LYS A 494 16.90 -7.00 17.62
CA LYS A 494 15.78 -7.75 18.20
C LYS A 494 14.69 -7.91 17.13
N SER A 495 14.54 -9.14 16.64
CA SER A 495 13.46 -9.49 15.70
C SER A 495 12.07 -9.20 16.31
N PRO A 496 11.13 -8.62 15.54
CA PRO A 496 9.75 -8.44 15.96
C PRO A 496 8.94 -9.74 15.84
N ILE A 497 9.47 -10.78 15.19
CA ILE A 497 8.81 -12.07 15.02
C ILE A 497 8.87 -12.85 16.33
N LEU A 498 7.71 -13.11 16.93
CA LEU A 498 7.57 -13.85 18.19
C LEU A 498 7.21 -15.32 17.99
N HIS A 499 6.51 -15.62 16.90
CA HIS A 499 6.02 -16.95 16.58
C HIS A 499 5.97 -17.12 15.07
N ASP A 500 6.35 -18.29 14.58
CA ASP A 500 6.26 -18.67 13.17
C ASP A 500 6.09 -20.18 13.09
N LYS A 501 4.85 -20.63 12.82
CA LYS A 501 4.50 -22.06 12.81
C LYS A 501 3.47 -22.37 11.73
N LEU A 502 3.59 -23.54 11.15
CA LEU A 502 2.57 -24.14 10.30
C LEU A 502 1.52 -24.86 11.15
N TYR A 503 0.26 -24.47 11.01
CA TYR A 503 -0.90 -25.10 11.62
C TYR A 503 -1.61 -25.97 10.59
N THR A 504 -1.95 -27.18 10.98
CA THR A 504 -2.69 -28.17 10.20
C THR A 504 -4.09 -28.40 10.80
N PRO A 505 -5.02 -29.04 10.08
CA PRO A 505 -6.34 -29.39 10.64
C PRO A 505 -6.26 -30.19 11.95
N ASN A 506 -5.18 -30.96 12.16
CA ASN A 506 -4.97 -31.74 13.38
C ASN A 506 -4.51 -30.90 14.59
N ASP A 507 -4.04 -29.67 14.36
CA ASP A 507 -3.67 -28.74 15.43
C ASP A 507 -4.89 -28.03 16.03
N ILE A 508 -6.09 -28.22 15.45
CA ILE A 508 -7.32 -27.55 15.88
C ILE A 508 -7.97 -28.32 17.03
N PRO A 509 -8.26 -27.68 18.18
CA PRO A 509 -8.92 -28.34 19.30
C PRO A 509 -10.28 -28.93 18.89
N PRO A 510 -10.61 -30.15 19.36
CA PRO A 510 -11.95 -30.70 19.15
C PRO A 510 -13.00 -29.82 19.84
N ILE A 511 -14.22 -29.84 19.32
CA ILE A 511 -15.38 -29.24 20.01
C ILE A 511 -15.59 -30.02 21.31
N ALA A 512 -15.75 -29.32 22.44
CA ALA A 512 -15.97 -29.98 23.73
C ALA A 512 -17.27 -30.80 23.67
N SER A 513 -17.19 -32.08 24.04
CA SER A 513 -18.20 -33.11 23.76
C SER A 513 -19.53 -33.00 24.52
N ASP A 514 -19.81 -31.87 25.17
CA ASP A 514 -21.05 -31.64 25.95
C ASP A 514 -21.99 -30.61 25.32
N GLU A 515 -21.62 -30.00 24.18
CA GLU A 515 -22.46 -29.09 23.38
C GLU A 515 -22.79 -29.79 22.05
N GLU A 516 -23.93 -30.49 22.00
CA GLU A 516 -24.49 -31.03 20.74
C GLU A 516 -25.03 -29.86 19.90
N GLU A 517 -24.69 -29.88 18.60
CA GLU A 517 -25.13 -29.01 17.49
C GLU A 517 -24.22 -27.78 17.18
N ASP A 518 -23.89 -27.61 15.89
CA ASP A 518 -23.19 -26.43 15.33
C ASP A 518 -23.87 -25.08 15.67
N GLU A 519 -25.08 -25.10 16.24
CA GLU A 519 -25.89 -23.93 16.56
C GLU A 519 -25.38 -23.10 17.75
N ASP A 520 -24.55 -23.66 18.64
CA ASP A 520 -24.07 -22.94 19.85
C ASP A 520 -22.67 -22.31 19.71
N LEU A 521 -21.95 -22.54 18.61
CA LEU A 521 -20.63 -21.94 18.39
C LEU A 521 -20.73 -20.45 18.01
N PHE A 522 -19.87 -19.61 18.58
CA PHE A 522 -19.70 -18.22 18.12
C PHE A 522 -19.36 -18.20 16.61
N ILE A 523 -19.93 -17.25 15.86
CA ILE A 523 -19.77 -17.16 14.40
C ILE A 523 -18.28 -17.10 14.00
N GLU A 524 -17.44 -16.42 14.79
CA GLU A 524 -16.00 -16.35 14.58
C GLU A 524 -15.31 -17.70 14.71
N GLU A 525 -15.73 -18.54 15.64
CA GLU A 525 -15.20 -19.90 15.79
C GLU A 525 -15.67 -20.79 14.64
N GLN A 526 -16.93 -20.69 14.22
CA GLN A 526 -17.44 -21.42 13.05
C GLN A 526 -16.60 -21.10 11.81
N MET A 527 -16.39 -19.81 11.53
CA MET A 527 -15.53 -19.36 10.41
C MET A 527 -14.11 -19.89 10.55
N ALA A 528 -13.51 -19.79 11.74
CA ALA A 528 -12.15 -20.28 11.99
C ALA A 528 -12.06 -21.79 11.72
N ARG A 529 -13.02 -22.59 12.19
CA ARG A 529 -13.07 -24.04 11.98
C ARG A 529 -13.21 -24.37 10.50
N PHE A 530 -14.10 -23.71 9.76
CA PHE A 530 -14.21 -23.91 8.32
C PHE A 530 -12.88 -23.63 7.63
N TRP A 531 -12.21 -22.51 7.91
CA TRP A 531 -10.91 -22.22 7.29
C TRP A 531 -9.80 -23.23 7.61
N HIS A 532 -9.89 -23.98 8.70
CA HIS A 532 -8.91 -25.01 9.08
C HIS A 532 -9.39 -26.44 8.81
N GLU A 533 -10.57 -26.64 8.23
CA GLU A 533 -11.13 -27.98 8.00
C GLU A 533 -10.23 -28.80 7.07
N ASP A 534 -9.74 -28.19 6.00
CA ASP A 534 -9.01 -28.89 4.94
C ASP A 534 -7.81 -28.11 4.36
N MET A 535 -7.35 -27.08 5.08
CA MET A 535 -6.21 -26.24 4.69
C MET A 535 -5.18 -26.08 5.82
N THR A 536 -3.93 -25.85 5.43
CA THR A 536 -2.85 -25.50 6.35
C THR A 536 -2.57 -24.00 6.32
N TRP A 537 -2.21 -23.44 7.48
CA TRP A 537 -1.94 -22.01 7.66
C TRP A 537 -0.61 -21.78 8.36
N ARG A 538 0.30 -21.03 7.72
CA ARG A 538 1.49 -20.50 8.41
C ARG A 538 1.07 -19.25 9.17
N LYS A 539 1.21 -19.27 10.49
CA LYS A 539 0.87 -18.12 11.35
C LYS A 539 2.17 -17.51 11.86
N VAL A 540 2.38 -16.24 11.55
CA VAL A 540 3.52 -15.43 11.98
C VAL A 540 2.99 -14.35 12.92
N LEU A 541 3.35 -14.45 14.20
CA LEU A 541 2.95 -13.46 15.20
C LEU A 541 4.07 -12.46 15.43
N VAL A 542 3.73 -11.17 15.40
CA VAL A 542 4.72 -10.09 15.48
C VAL A 542 4.37 -9.08 16.56
N SER A 543 5.40 -8.47 17.15
CA SER A 543 5.26 -7.37 18.10
C SER A 543 6.09 -6.19 17.65
N LEU A 544 5.40 -5.09 17.34
CA LEU A 544 5.99 -3.87 16.83
C LEU A 544 5.85 -2.72 17.83
N GLU A 545 6.79 -1.79 17.77
CA GLU A 545 6.69 -0.52 18.47
C GLU A 545 5.72 0.41 17.74
N GLY A 546 4.80 1.04 18.48
CA GLY A 546 3.81 1.96 17.92
C GLY A 546 2.52 1.26 17.50
N GLU A 547 1.69 1.93 16.70
CA GLU A 547 0.41 1.41 16.23
C GLU A 547 0.67 0.32 15.18
N ALA A 548 0.56 -0.95 15.56
CA ALA A 548 1.08 -2.05 14.76
C ALA A 548 0.30 -2.25 13.45
N HIS A 549 -0.98 -1.84 13.38
CA HIS A 549 -1.79 -1.93 12.16
C HIS A 549 -1.16 -1.16 10.99
N THR A 550 -0.67 0.04 11.25
CA THR A 550 -0.05 0.93 10.25
C THR A 550 1.43 0.70 10.06
N HIS A 551 2.11 0.08 11.03
CA HIS A 551 3.56 -0.15 10.99
C HIS A 551 3.95 -1.54 10.50
N VAL A 552 3.07 -2.54 10.58
CA VAL A 552 3.37 -3.92 10.14
C VAL A 552 3.61 -4.00 8.63
N ILE A 553 2.90 -3.17 7.89
CA ILE A 553 3.29 -2.83 6.53
C ILE A 553 4.17 -1.59 6.59
N VAL A 554 5.35 -1.68 5.98
CA VAL A 554 6.19 -0.50 5.78
C VAL A 554 5.55 0.31 4.67
N ARG A 555 4.56 1.14 5.00
CA ARG A 555 3.83 1.93 4.00
C ARG A 555 4.79 2.74 3.13
N ARG A 556 5.77 3.39 3.78
CA ARG A 556 6.65 4.39 3.13
C ARG A 556 8.08 4.36 3.68
N LYS A 557 8.84 3.29 3.40
CA LYS A 557 10.24 3.04 3.81
C LYS A 557 10.55 3.45 5.27
N TRP A 558 10.89 4.71 5.44
CA TRP A 558 11.37 5.32 6.66
C TRP A 558 10.27 5.77 7.62
N ILE A 559 9.09 6.15 7.12
CA ILE A 559 7.99 6.65 7.95
C ILE A 559 7.43 5.52 8.83
N ASN A 560 7.41 4.30 8.31
CA ASN A 560 6.93 3.10 8.98
C ASN A 560 8.06 2.08 9.13
N ALA A 561 9.28 2.56 9.39
CA ALA A 561 10.47 1.72 9.42
C ALA A 561 10.30 0.51 10.34
N ALA A 562 9.61 0.63 11.48
CA ALA A 562 9.41 -0.46 12.43
C ALA A 562 9.00 -1.82 11.81
N GLY A 563 8.22 -1.84 10.73
CA GLY A 563 7.81 -3.08 10.05
C GLY A 563 8.85 -3.72 9.13
N TRP A 564 10.04 -3.13 8.92
CA TRP A 564 10.97 -3.56 7.88
C TRP A 564 11.43 -5.01 8.05
N GLN A 565 11.63 -5.46 9.29
CA GLN A 565 12.01 -6.84 9.61
C GLN A 565 10.86 -7.83 9.31
N VAL A 566 9.61 -7.38 9.38
CA VAL A 566 8.44 -8.19 8.98
C VAL A 566 8.44 -8.38 7.46
N ILE A 567 8.74 -7.32 6.72
CA ILE A 567 8.85 -7.38 5.25
C ILE A 567 10.06 -8.24 4.82
N ASP A 568 11.21 -8.10 5.47
CA ASP A 568 12.38 -8.95 5.20
C ASP A 568 12.08 -10.43 5.52
N HIS A 569 11.40 -10.70 6.64
CA HIS A 569 10.90 -12.03 6.96
C HIS A 569 9.98 -12.59 5.87
N LEU A 570 9.02 -11.80 5.38
CA LEU A 570 8.14 -12.17 4.28
C LEU A 570 8.93 -12.54 3.03
N LEU A 571 9.83 -11.66 2.58
CA LEU A 571 10.63 -11.92 1.41
C LEU A 571 11.48 -13.18 1.55
N ASN A 572 12.06 -13.43 2.73
CA ASN A 572 12.96 -14.57 2.96
C ASN A 572 12.24 -15.92 3.06
N ASN A 573 10.93 -15.90 3.23
CA ASN A 573 10.11 -17.09 3.47
C ASN A 573 9.11 -17.41 2.35
N HIS A 574 9.03 -16.56 1.33
CA HIS A 574 8.14 -16.75 0.19
C HIS A 574 8.93 -16.58 -1.09
N GLU A 575 8.95 -17.62 -1.93
CA GLU A 575 9.55 -17.56 -3.25
C GLU A 575 8.55 -16.96 -4.25
N PHE A 576 8.82 -15.72 -4.65
CA PHE A 576 8.16 -15.06 -5.78
C PHE A 576 8.92 -15.28 -7.08
#